data_AF-A0A094WFS5-F1
#
_entry.id   AF-A0A094WFS5-F1
#
_cell.length_a   1.000
_cell.length_b   1.000
_cell.length_c   1.000
_cell.angle_alpha   90.00
_cell.angle_beta   90.00
_cell.angle_gamma   90.00
#
_symmetry.space_group_name_H-M   'P 1'
#
loop_
_entity.id
_entity.type
_entity.pdbx_description
1 polymer ?
#
loop_
_entity_poly.entity_id
_entity_poly.type
_entity_poly.pdbx_seq_one_letter_code
_entity_poly.pdbx_strand_id
1 'polypeptide(L)'
;MKKRKLYLILLILLLVIMAIVVFQSLVSNQSKDELKLESQVTSWAYDLLLPDISLEHEKVKVAIIDSGINKEHEDLQHIKFIEFNILEKETAIIDEFGHGTAIAGIIAAENNEFGVIGLSQNVEIYDVKILNENGKGEVEHLIEAIHWCVEQNVEIINLSFGFQTESKPLKEAIDRAISEGIIIVASIGNTFGLRGDYPAIYEEVISITSVDEDLNRSSFASKHNIDYAMPGENIYTTNKDGGYSFFDGTSFATAHATGIISILLDYYKQEQREFKKNTSFEDYLKAHSFSNNDWKFSDYGMGILNLRKEDR
;
A
#
# COMPACT_ATOMS: atom_id res chain seq x y z
N MET A 1 67.49 6.30 3.08
CA MET A 1 66.72 5.79 1.91
C MET A 1 65.40 5.10 2.26
N LYS A 2 65.30 4.24 3.28
CA LYS A 2 64.05 3.49 3.59
C LYS A 2 62.83 4.36 3.97
N LYS A 3 63.01 5.43 4.77
CA LYS A 3 61.91 6.31 5.19
C LYS A 3 61.26 7.08 4.03
N ARG A 4 62.05 7.56 3.05
CA ARG A 4 61.53 8.25 1.85
C ARG A 4 60.66 7.34 0.97
N LYS A 5 61.02 6.06 0.84
CA LYS A 5 60.20 5.08 0.11
C LYS A 5 58.87 4.80 0.84
N LEU A 6 58.89 4.75 2.17
CA LEU A 6 57.67 4.56 2.98
C LEU A 6 56.69 5.74 2.84
N TYR A 7 57.19 6.98 2.88
CA TYR A 7 56.35 8.17 2.66
C TYR A 7 55.74 8.22 1.27
N LEU A 8 56.50 7.81 0.24
CA LEU A 8 55.99 7.76 -1.14
C LEU A 8 54.87 6.72 -1.28
N ILE A 9 55.00 5.55 -0.64
CA ILE A 9 53.97 4.51 -0.64
C ILE A 9 52.70 5.00 0.07
N LEU A 10 52.83 5.65 1.22
CA LEU A 10 51.69 6.18 1.97
C LEU A 10 50.96 7.29 1.19
N LEU A 11 51.69 8.15 0.49
CA LEU A 11 51.12 9.21 -0.35
C LEU A 11 50.31 8.63 -1.52
N ILE A 12 50.85 7.59 -2.18
CA ILE A 12 50.14 6.91 -3.27
C ILE A 12 48.87 6.23 -2.74
N LEU A 13 48.95 5.59 -1.59
CA LEU A 13 47.78 4.93 -0.97
C LEU A 13 46.67 5.95 -0.65
N LEU A 14 47.04 7.11 -0.11
CA LEU A 14 46.10 8.20 0.19
C LEU A 14 45.41 8.72 -1.08
N LEU A 15 46.18 8.92 -2.16
CA LEU A 15 45.64 9.38 -3.44
C LEU A 15 44.68 8.37 -4.08
N VAL A 16 44.97 7.06 -3.95
CA VAL A 16 44.07 5.99 -4.41
C VAL A 16 42.77 5.97 -3.61
N ILE A 17 42.84 6.09 -2.28
CA ILE A 17 41.65 6.15 -1.42
C ILE A 17 40.79 7.37 -1.80
N MET A 18 41.40 8.54 -1.97
CA MET A 18 40.68 9.76 -2.36
C MET A 18 40.04 9.61 -3.74
N ALA A 19 40.72 8.99 -4.70
CA ALA A 19 40.15 8.70 -6.02
C ALA A 19 38.96 7.74 -5.94
N ILE A 20 39.02 6.72 -5.07
CA ILE A 20 37.90 5.79 -4.84
C ILE A 20 36.71 6.53 -4.23
N VAL A 21 36.92 7.38 -3.23
CA VAL A 21 35.85 8.16 -2.59
C VAL A 21 35.21 9.13 -3.59
N VAL A 22 36.01 9.83 -4.40
CA VAL A 22 35.49 10.71 -5.46
C VAL A 22 34.74 9.91 -6.51
N PHE A 23 35.25 8.75 -6.93
CA PHE A 23 34.57 7.88 -7.88
C PHE A 23 33.26 7.34 -7.33
N GLN A 24 33.22 6.89 -6.07
CA GLN A 24 31.99 6.46 -5.39
C GLN A 24 30.99 7.62 -5.27
N SER A 25 31.47 8.84 -4.96
CA SER A 25 30.63 10.02 -4.92
C SER A 25 30.08 10.39 -6.31
N LEU A 26 30.86 10.23 -7.37
CA LEU A 26 30.43 10.48 -8.75
C LEU A 26 29.42 9.42 -9.22
N VAL A 27 29.66 8.14 -8.92
CA VAL A 27 28.72 7.05 -9.22
C VAL A 27 27.41 7.22 -8.43
N SER A 28 27.50 7.60 -7.15
CA SER A 28 26.33 7.95 -6.33
C SER A 28 25.59 9.20 -6.82
N ASN A 29 26.27 10.12 -7.52
CA ASN A 29 25.62 11.29 -8.11
C ASN A 29 24.98 10.95 -9.46
N GLN A 30 25.61 10.07 -10.25
CA GLN A 30 25.07 9.60 -11.52
C GLN A 30 23.82 8.72 -11.34
N SER A 31 23.68 8.04 -10.21
CA SER A 31 22.46 7.29 -9.87
C SER A 31 21.35 8.16 -9.28
N LYS A 32 21.60 9.45 -9.03
CA LYS A 32 20.65 10.41 -8.45
C LYS A 32 20.02 11.36 -9.47
N ASP A 33 20.40 11.28 -10.75
CA ASP A 33 19.61 11.85 -11.82
C ASP A 33 18.38 10.95 -12.02
N GLU A 34 17.43 11.04 -11.08
CA GLU A 34 16.09 10.48 -11.22
C GLU A 34 15.48 11.03 -12.52
N LEU A 35 15.04 10.11 -13.37
CA LEU A 35 14.19 10.42 -14.51
C LEU A 35 12.92 11.09 -13.96
N LYS A 36 12.88 12.42 -13.94
CA LYS A 36 11.61 13.14 -13.97
C LYS A 36 10.95 12.75 -15.28
N LEU A 37 10.04 11.78 -15.21
CA LEU A 37 9.21 11.38 -16.32
C LEU A 37 8.40 12.61 -16.75
N GLU A 38 8.65 13.10 -17.96
CA GLU A 38 7.91 14.23 -18.54
C GLU A 38 6.46 13.86 -18.92
N SER A 39 6.06 12.60 -18.72
CA SER A 39 4.72 12.08 -18.95
C SER A 39 4.32 11.12 -17.84
N GLN A 40 3.06 11.19 -17.42
CA GLN A 40 2.47 10.24 -16.48
C GLN A 40 2.56 8.79 -16.98
N VAL A 41 2.82 7.86 -16.06
CA VAL A 41 2.96 6.42 -16.33
C VAL A 41 1.87 5.63 -15.62
N THR A 42 1.20 4.73 -16.34
CA THR A 42 0.34 3.69 -15.75
C THR A 42 1.18 2.45 -15.43
N SER A 43 0.93 1.85 -14.27
CA SER A 43 1.51 0.54 -13.94
C SER A 43 0.76 -0.58 -14.66
N TRP A 44 1.41 -1.74 -14.83
CA TRP A 44 0.74 -2.94 -15.33
C TRP A 44 -0.48 -3.31 -14.47
N ALA A 45 -0.40 -3.03 -13.16
CA ALA A 45 -1.49 -3.21 -12.22
C ALA A 45 -2.67 -2.28 -12.53
N TYR A 46 -2.41 -1.01 -12.85
CA TYR A 46 -3.44 -0.07 -13.27
C TYR A 46 -4.19 -0.57 -14.51
N ASP A 47 -3.43 -1.03 -15.53
CA ASP A 47 -3.99 -1.55 -16.78
C ASP A 47 -4.77 -2.87 -16.58
N LEU A 48 -4.37 -3.71 -15.63
CA LEU A 48 -5.08 -4.94 -15.28
C LEU A 48 -6.42 -4.65 -14.60
N LEU A 49 -6.40 -3.73 -13.64
CA LEU A 49 -7.52 -3.48 -12.73
C LEU A 49 -8.59 -2.56 -13.34
N LEU A 50 -8.20 -1.74 -14.33
CA LEU A 50 -9.06 -0.82 -15.09
C LEU A 50 -9.92 0.08 -14.20
N PRO A 51 -9.32 0.91 -13.34
CA PRO A 51 -10.08 1.83 -12.52
C PRO A 51 -10.87 2.84 -13.38
N ASP A 52 -12.07 3.23 -12.92
CA ASP A 52 -12.86 4.27 -13.55
C ASP A 52 -12.56 5.61 -12.87
N ILE A 53 -12.06 6.55 -13.67
CA ILE A 53 -11.66 7.90 -13.28
C ILE A 53 -12.83 8.90 -13.29
N SER A 54 -14.03 8.49 -13.68
CA SER A 54 -15.21 9.36 -13.81
C SER A 54 -16.11 9.47 -12.57
N LEU A 55 -15.63 9.06 -11.40
CA LEU A 55 -16.40 9.15 -10.16
C LEU A 55 -16.61 10.61 -9.74
N GLU A 56 -17.87 11.05 -9.69
CA GLU A 56 -18.27 12.41 -9.29
C GLU A 56 -19.20 12.42 -8.05
N HIS A 57 -19.00 11.48 -7.12
CA HIS A 57 -19.82 11.33 -5.92
C HIS A 57 -19.13 11.85 -4.64
N GLU A 58 -19.66 11.45 -3.49
CA GLU A 58 -19.06 11.77 -2.19
C GLU A 58 -17.74 11.00 -2.04
N LYS A 59 -16.68 11.70 -1.62
CA LYS A 59 -15.35 11.08 -1.43
C LYS A 59 -15.42 9.93 -0.43
N VAL A 60 -14.83 8.80 -0.79
CA VAL A 60 -14.69 7.65 0.12
C VAL A 60 -13.57 7.92 1.11
N LYS A 61 -13.86 7.74 2.41
CA LYS A 61 -12.91 7.93 3.50
C LYS A 61 -12.05 6.69 3.71
N VAL A 62 -10.76 6.80 3.41
CA VAL A 62 -9.80 5.70 3.51
C VAL A 62 -8.75 6.01 4.57
N ALA A 63 -8.66 5.20 5.61
CA ALA A 63 -7.55 5.25 6.56
C ALA A 63 -6.39 4.38 6.11
N ILE A 64 -5.21 4.98 6.01
CA ILE A 64 -3.95 4.29 5.82
C ILE A 64 -3.26 4.30 7.18
N ILE A 65 -3.34 3.17 7.89
CA ILE A 65 -2.63 2.98 9.16
C ILE A 65 -1.24 2.44 8.80
N ASP A 66 -0.18 3.25 8.90
CA ASP A 66 1.16 2.89 8.40
C ASP A 66 2.29 3.75 9.03
N SER A 67 3.36 4.05 8.30
CA SER A 67 4.53 4.83 8.74
C SER A 67 4.41 6.34 8.63
N GLY A 68 3.27 6.84 8.15
CA GLY A 68 3.03 8.21 7.75
C GLY A 68 3.04 8.39 6.23
N ILE A 69 2.68 9.58 5.73
CA ILE A 69 2.72 9.90 4.30
C ILE A 69 3.51 11.19 4.05
N ASN A 70 4.39 11.20 3.04
CA ASN A 70 4.97 12.45 2.53
C ASN A 70 3.91 13.22 1.71
N LYS A 71 3.20 14.10 2.39
CA LYS A 71 2.14 14.95 1.82
C LYS A 71 2.67 16.05 0.89
N GLU A 72 3.97 16.33 0.93
CA GLU A 72 4.61 17.29 0.03
C GLU A 72 4.97 16.66 -1.32
N HIS A 73 4.81 15.35 -1.48
CA HIS A 73 5.03 14.65 -2.74
C HIS A 73 4.10 15.20 -3.83
N GLU A 74 4.65 15.56 -5.00
CA GLU A 74 3.95 16.24 -6.09
C GLU A 74 2.64 15.53 -6.50
N ASP A 75 2.63 14.20 -6.64
CA ASP A 75 1.43 13.42 -6.98
C ASP A 75 0.39 13.26 -5.85
N LEU A 76 0.66 13.74 -4.62
CA LEU A 76 -0.23 13.55 -3.46
C LEU A 76 -0.83 14.85 -2.93
N GLN A 77 -0.39 16.02 -3.42
CA GLN A 77 -0.80 17.33 -2.89
C GLN A 77 -2.28 17.66 -3.10
N HIS A 78 -2.95 17.02 -4.06
CA HIS A 78 -4.38 17.20 -4.31
C HIS A 78 -5.27 16.51 -3.24
N ILE A 79 -4.69 15.62 -2.43
CA ILE A 79 -5.42 14.84 -1.43
C ILE A 79 -5.64 15.67 -0.18
N LYS A 80 -6.86 15.61 0.36
CA LYS A 80 -7.14 16.12 1.70
C LYS A 80 -6.74 15.06 2.72
N PHE A 81 -5.75 15.39 3.56
CA PHE A 81 -5.30 14.52 4.64
C PHE A 81 -5.93 14.90 5.97
N ILE A 82 -6.37 13.89 6.73
CA ILE A 82 -6.69 13.99 8.15
C ILE A 82 -5.70 13.12 8.91
N GLU A 83 -5.05 13.67 9.94
CA GLU A 83 -3.86 13.05 10.52
C GLU A 83 -4.09 12.56 11.93
N PHE A 84 -3.45 11.43 12.26
CA PHE A 84 -3.31 10.96 13.63
C PHE A 84 -1.96 10.28 13.84
N ASN A 85 -1.09 10.90 14.64
CA ASN A 85 0.21 10.36 15.00
C ASN A 85 0.13 9.70 16.38
N ILE A 86 0.15 8.36 16.42
CA ILE A 86 0.06 7.63 17.69
C ILE A 86 1.39 7.64 18.44
N LEU A 87 2.50 7.64 17.69
CA LEU A 87 3.85 7.65 18.26
C LEU A 87 4.14 8.97 18.97
N GLU A 88 3.69 10.08 18.37
CA GLU A 88 3.92 11.44 18.87
C GLU A 88 2.70 12.35 18.59
N LYS A 89 1.72 12.35 19.50
CA LYS A 89 0.40 12.98 19.29
C LYS A 89 0.39 14.48 18.95
N GLU A 90 1.47 15.20 19.26
CA GLU A 90 1.59 16.65 19.09
C GLU A 90 2.56 17.06 17.97
N THR A 91 3.09 16.10 17.21
CA THR A 91 4.03 16.37 16.12
C THR A 91 3.43 16.05 14.76
N ALA A 92 3.83 16.83 13.76
CA ALA A 92 3.43 16.59 12.38
C ALA A 92 3.92 15.20 11.93
N ILE A 93 3.10 14.51 11.15
CA ILE A 93 3.48 13.21 10.59
C ILE A 93 4.59 13.41 9.55
N ILE A 94 5.68 12.68 9.73
CA ILE A 94 6.76 12.55 8.76
C ILE A 94 6.91 11.06 8.44
N ASP A 95 6.87 10.69 7.17
CA ASP A 95 7.12 9.31 6.75
C ASP A 95 8.63 9.02 6.65
N GLU A 96 9.23 8.61 7.77
CA GLU A 96 10.67 8.31 7.81
C GLU A 96 11.01 6.95 7.20
N PHE A 97 10.04 6.02 7.16
CA PHE A 97 10.24 4.67 6.64
C PHE A 97 9.98 4.60 5.13
N GLY A 98 8.96 5.30 4.65
CA GLY A 98 8.64 5.47 3.22
C GLY A 98 7.51 4.59 2.70
N HIS A 99 7.07 3.63 3.52
CA HIS A 99 6.09 2.65 3.12
C HIS A 99 4.70 3.26 2.97
N GLY A 100 4.23 4.04 3.94
CA GLY A 100 2.93 4.71 3.86
C GLY A 100 2.82 5.65 2.66
N THR A 101 3.88 6.36 2.28
CA THR A 101 3.91 7.16 1.04
C THR A 101 3.69 6.30 -0.20
N ALA A 102 4.38 5.16 -0.32
CA ALA A 102 4.21 4.25 -1.46
C ALA A 102 2.78 3.68 -1.55
N ILE A 103 2.20 3.31 -0.40
CA ILE A 103 0.81 2.84 -0.29
C ILE A 103 -0.18 3.93 -0.72
N ALA A 104 0.01 5.18 -0.29
CA ALA A 104 -0.83 6.31 -0.68
C ALA A 104 -0.79 6.57 -2.19
N GLY A 105 0.39 6.48 -2.82
CA GLY A 105 0.55 6.63 -4.27
C GLY A 105 -0.25 5.58 -5.06
N ILE A 106 -0.22 4.31 -4.64
CA ILE A 106 -0.98 3.25 -5.30
C ILE A 106 -2.48 3.51 -5.20
N ILE A 107 -2.95 3.96 -4.04
CA ILE A 107 -4.38 4.19 -3.81
C ILE A 107 -4.84 5.42 -4.59
N ALA A 108 -4.09 6.52 -4.57
CA ALA A 108 -4.63 7.83 -4.92
C ALA A 108 -3.63 8.84 -5.51
N ALA A 109 -2.49 8.44 -6.09
CA ALA A 109 -1.69 9.39 -6.87
C ALA A 109 -2.54 10.06 -7.96
N GLU A 110 -2.31 11.35 -8.18
CA GLU A 110 -3.16 12.19 -9.04
C GLU A 110 -3.14 11.73 -10.50
N ASN A 111 -4.29 11.81 -11.18
CA ASN A 111 -4.34 11.77 -12.63
C ASN A 111 -3.93 13.14 -13.21
N ASN A 112 -2.67 13.28 -13.60
CA ASN A 112 -2.06 14.52 -14.06
C ASN A 112 -1.12 14.26 -15.27
N GLU A 113 -0.21 15.19 -15.58
CA GLU A 113 0.67 15.08 -16.75
C GLU A 113 2.04 14.43 -16.45
N PHE A 114 2.33 14.05 -15.21
CA PHE A 114 3.62 13.49 -14.78
C PHE A 114 3.45 12.33 -13.80
N GLY A 115 4.57 11.76 -13.35
CA GLY A 115 4.56 10.79 -12.27
C GLY A 115 3.79 9.50 -12.53
N VAL A 116 3.04 9.07 -11.53
CA VAL A 116 2.20 7.85 -11.57
C VAL A 116 0.74 8.21 -11.30
N ILE A 117 -0.16 7.28 -11.59
CA ILE A 117 -1.58 7.42 -11.30
C ILE A 117 -2.05 6.33 -10.32
N GLY A 118 -2.72 6.76 -9.26
CA GLY A 118 -3.37 5.88 -8.29
C GLY A 118 -4.73 5.42 -8.79
N LEU A 119 -5.23 4.34 -8.19
CA LEU A 119 -6.48 3.73 -8.64
C LEU A 119 -7.70 4.62 -8.41
N SER A 120 -7.78 5.31 -7.27
CA SER A 120 -8.97 6.04 -6.85
C SER A 120 -8.72 7.53 -6.72
N GLN A 121 -9.37 8.30 -7.59
CA GLN A 121 -9.27 9.77 -7.62
C GLN A 121 -10.28 10.46 -6.69
N ASN A 122 -11.26 9.71 -6.15
CA ASN A 122 -12.35 10.25 -5.34
C ASN A 122 -12.26 9.79 -3.86
N VAL A 123 -11.10 10.01 -3.24
CA VAL A 123 -10.88 9.66 -1.82
C VAL A 123 -10.49 10.86 -0.95
N GLU A 124 -10.80 10.72 0.34
CA GLU A 124 -10.19 11.48 1.43
C GLU A 124 -9.32 10.51 2.24
N ILE A 125 -8.05 10.85 2.48
CA ILE A 125 -7.11 9.96 3.15
C ILE A 125 -6.93 10.38 4.61
N TYR A 126 -7.06 9.39 5.49
CA TYR A 126 -6.71 9.51 6.89
C TYR A 126 -5.32 8.89 7.10
N ASP A 127 -4.31 9.74 7.30
CA ASP A 127 -2.91 9.35 7.54
C ASP A 127 -2.73 9.03 9.02
N VAL A 128 -2.65 7.73 9.35
CA VAL A 128 -2.59 7.26 10.73
C VAL A 128 -1.23 6.59 10.98
N LYS A 129 -0.30 7.35 11.56
CA LYS A 129 1.06 6.88 11.80
C LYS A 129 1.14 6.03 13.08
N ILE A 130 1.47 4.77 12.91
CA ILE A 130 1.77 3.83 14.00
C ILE A 130 3.10 3.09 13.85
N LEU A 131 3.69 3.10 12.65
CA LEU A 131 4.97 2.47 12.37
C LEU A 131 6.10 3.50 12.50
N ASN A 132 7.17 3.10 13.17
CA ASN A 132 8.35 3.94 13.35
C ASN A 132 9.26 3.93 12.10
N GLU A 133 10.41 4.60 12.20
CA GLU A 133 11.37 4.74 11.10
C GLU A 133 11.96 3.41 10.59
N ASN A 134 11.77 2.32 11.34
CA ASN A 134 12.19 0.97 10.97
C ASN A 134 11.02 0.08 10.52
N GLY A 135 9.83 0.65 10.28
CA GLY A 135 8.62 -0.08 9.89
C GLY A 135 8.03 -0.93 11.02
N LYS A 136 8.34 -0.64 12.29
CA LYS A 136 7.86 -1.41 13.44
C LYS A 136 6.73 -0.68 14.16
N GLY A 137 5.69 -1.42 14.53
CA GLY A 137 4.58 -0.94 15.35
C GLY A 137 4.26 -1.88 16.50
N GLU A 138 3.37 -1.43 17.38
CA GLU A 138 2.86 -2.18 18.53
C GLU A 138 1.37 -2.48 18.34
N VAL A 139 0.91 -3.61 18.87
CA VAL A 139 -0.49 -4.04 18.73
C VAL A 139 -1.44 -3.05 19.41
N GLU A 140 -1.00 -2.48 20.53
CA GLU A 140 -1.71 -1.47 21.30
C GLU A 140 -1.92 -0.19 20.47
N HIS A 141 -0.93 0.22 19.66
CA HIS A 141 -1.08 1.35 18.75
C HIS A 141 -2.08 1.07 17.63
N LEU A 142 -2.10 -0.15 17.08
CA LEU A 142 -3.11 -0.54 16.10
C LEU A 142 -4.53 -0.52 16.71
N ILE A 143 -4.70 -0.99 17.95
CA ILE A 143 -6.00 -0.94 18.63
C ILE A 143 -6.47 0.52 18.79
N GLU A 144 -5.60 1.41 19.25
CA GLU A 144 -5.91 2.84 19.37
C GLU A 144 -6.24 3.47 18.00
N ALA A 145 -5.49 3.13 16.96
CA ALA A 145 -5.74 3.59 15.59
C ALA A 145 -7.11 3.17 15.08
N ILE A 146 -7.51 1.91 15.31
CA ILE A 146 -8.82 1.39 14.90
C ILE A 146 -9.94 2.14 15.63
N HIS A 147 -9.80 2.37 16.94
CA HIS A 147 -10.79 3.15 17.69
C HIS A 147 -10.92 4.58 17.15
N TRP A 148 -9.80 5.24 16.87
CA TRP A 148 -9.83 6.57 16.27
C TRP A 148 -10.49 6.56 14.89
N CYS A 149 -10.21 5.56 14.05
CA CYS A 149 -10.86 5.39 12.74
C CYS A 149 -12.38 5.22 12.86
N VAL A 150 -12.86 4.48 13.87
CA VAL A 150 -14.29 4.37 14.19
C VAL A 150 -14.89 5.73 14.56
N GLU A 151 -14.22 6.49 15.42
CA GLU A 151 -14.68 7.84 15.80
C GLU A 151 -14.72 8.81 14.61
N GLN A 152 -13.78 8.67 13.67
CA GLN A 152 -13.74 9.45 12.43
C GLN A 152 -14.75 9.02 11.37
N ASN A 153 -15.45 7.89 11.58
CA ASN A 153 -16.36 7.27 10.63
C ASN A 153 -15.68 7.08 9.25
N VAL A 154 -14.46 6.53 9.25
CA VAL A 154 -13.82 6.10 8.00
C VAL A 154 -14.56 4.90 7.44
N GLU A 155 -14.46 4.68 6.13
CA GLU A 155 -15.20 3.62 5.46
C GLU A 155 -14.33 2.40 5.19
N ILE A 156 -13.03 2.64 4.94
CA ILE A 156 -12.05 1.60 4.64
C ILE A 156 -10.81 1.84 5.52
N ILE A 157 -10.29 0.78 6.12
CA ILE A 157 -8.98 0.76 6.79
C ILE A 157 -8.05 -0.15 5.99
N ASN A 158 -6.92 0.40 5.55
CA ASN A 158 -5.84 -0.32 4.87
C ASN A 158 -4.73 -0.67 5.87
N LEU A 159 -4.46 -1.96 6.03
CA LEU A 159 -3.43 -2.52 6.90
C LEU A 159 -2.38 -3.27 6.08
N SER A 160 -1.38 -2.53 5.59
CA SER A 160 -0.31 -3.06 4.75
C SER A 160 0.87 -3.62 5.57
N PHE A 161 0.58 -4.14 6.75
CA PHE A 161 1.51 -4.79 7.69
C PHE A 161 0.73 -5.79 8.55
N GLY A 162 1.41 -6.52 9.43
CA GLY A 162 0.73 -7.38 10.40
C GLY A 162 1.63 -7.93 11.50
N PHE A 163 1.03 -8.77 12.35
CA PHE A 163 1.65 -9.35 13.54
C PHE A 163 1.53 -10.87 13.53
N GLN A 164 2.60 -11.54 13.95
CA GLN A 164 2.67 -13.01 13.99
C GLN A 164 1.90 -13.65 15.15
N THR A 165 1.54 -12.86 16.16
CA THR A 165 0.88 -13.34 17.39
C THR A 165 -0.55 -12.82 17.45
N GLU A 166 -1.48 -13.72 17.74
CA GLU A 166 -2.88 -13.37 17.95
C GLU A 166 -3.04 -12.46 19.18
N SER A 167 -3.95 -11.50 19.10
CA SER A 167 -4.31 -10.64 20.22
C SER A 167 -5.82 -10.55 20.32
N LYS A 168 -6.39 -11.06 21.43
CA LYS A 168 -7.83 -10.98 21.69
C LYS A 168 -8.34 -9.53 21.73
N PRO A 169 -7.65 -8.57 22.40
CA PRO A 169 -8.04 -7.17 22.32
C PRO A 169 -8.02 -6.61 20.89
N LEU A 170 -7.05 -7.01 20.06
CA LEU A 170 -7.02 -6.60 18.66
C LEU A 170 -8.22 -7.16 17.89
N LYS A 171 -8.56 -8.44 18.08
CA LYS A 171 -9.74 -9.06 17.45
C LYS A 171 -11.02 -8.32 17.85
N GLU A 172 -11.18 -7.98 19.13
CA GLU A 172 -12.35 -7.21 19.63
C GLU A 172 -12.43 -5.81 18.98
N ALA A 173 -11.31 -5.13 18.77
CA ALA A 173 -11.26 -3.83 18.08
C ALA A 173 -11.64 -3.95 16.60
N ILE A 174 -11.14 -4.99 15.91
CA ILE A 174 -11.51 -5.32 14.53
C ILE A 174 -13.01 -5.60 14.41
N ASP A 175 -13.56 -6.47 15.27
CA ASP A 175 -14.98 -6.81 15.28
C ASP A 175 -15.86 -5.57 15.51
N ARG A 176 -15.40 -4.68 16.41
CA ARG A 176 -16.08 -3.42 16.68
C ARG A 176 -16.13 -2.53 15.45
N ALA A 177 -15.01 -2.31 14.76
CA ALA A 177 -14.96 -1.49 13.56
C ALA A 177 -15.85 -2.05 12.44
N ILE A 178 -15.81 -3.37 12.23
CA ILE A 178 -16.66 -4.05 11.24
C ILE A 178 -18.14 -3.92 11.61
N SER A 179 -18.50 -4.01 12.90
CA SER A 179 -19.89 -3.81 13.35
C SER A 179 -20.44 -2.41 13.10
N GLU A 180 -19.56 -1.42 12.97
CA GLU A 180 -19.89 -0.03 12.59
C GLU A 180 -19.86 0.18 11.06
N GLY A 181 -19.67 -0.89 10.28
CA GLY A 181 -19.72 -0.87 8.82
C GLY A 181 -18.38 -0.54 8.15
N ILE A 182 -17.27 -0.54 8.89
CA ILE A 182 -15.94 -0.25 8.34
C ILE A 182 -15.38 -1.51 7.67
N ILE A 183 -14.92 -1.35 6.44
CA ILE A 183 -14.23 -2.41 5.69
C ILE A 183 -12.75 -2.40 6.10
N ILE A 184 -12.22 -3.56 6.47
CA ILE A 184 -10.80 -3.69 6.81
C ILE A 184 -10.14 -4.58 5.77
N VAL A 185 -9.10 -4.04 5.13
CA VAL A 185 -8.31 -4.70 4.11
C VAL A 185 -6.90 -4.86 4.63
N ALA A 186 -6.39 -6.09 4.70
CA ALA A 186 -5.10 -6.38 5.30
C ALA A 186 -4.25 -7.33 4.46
N SER A 187 -2.93 -7.14 4.52
CA SER A 187 -1.99 -7.97 3.79
C SER A 187 -1.78 -9.31 4.50
N ILE A 188 -1.77 -10.43 3.77
CA ILE A 188 -1.57 -11.78 4.36
C ILE A 188 -0.14 -11.98 4.91
N GLY A 189 0.80 -11.10 4.57
CA GLY A 189 2.18 -11.15 5.04
C GLY A 189 3.14 -11.85 4.08
N ASN A 190 4.44 -11.57 4.26
CA ASN A 190 5.53 -12.03 3.40
C ASN A 190 6.34 -13.16 4.08
N THR A 191 5.68 -14.26 4.43
CA THR A 191 6.29 -15.35 5.22
C THR A 191 6.76 -16.57 4.41
N PHE A 192 6.89 -16.44 3.09
CA PHE A 192 7.30 -17.52 2.17
C PHE A 192 6.38 -18.75 2.22
N GLY A 193 5.07 -18.51 2.23
CA GLY A 193 4.04 -19.54 2.25
C GLY A 193 3.78 -20.17 3.61
N LEU A 194 4.33 -19.60 4.68
CA LEU A 194 4.00 -19.96 6.04
C LEU A 194 2.69 -19.28 6.49
N ARG A 195 2.46 -19.24 7.81
CA ARG A 195 1.27 -18.69 8.44
C ARG A 195 1.12 -17.20 8.09
N GLY A 196 -0.10 -16.80 7.73
CA GLY A 196 -0.44 -15.39 7.52
C GLY A 196 -0.41 -14.57 8.80
N ASP A 197 -0.27 -13.26 8.62
CA ASP A 197 -0.23 -12.29 9.71
C ASP A 197 -1.64 -11.91 10.21
N TYR A 198 -1.72 -11.52 11.48
CA TYR A 198 -2.88 -10.84 12.03
C TYR A 198 -2.81 -9.33 11.73
N PRO A 199 -3.92 -8.66 11.38
CA PRO A 199 -5.29 -9.18 11.45
C PRO A 199 -5.80 -9.87 10.17
N ALA A 200 -4.99 -9.98 9.10
CA ALA A 200 -5.44 -10.52 7.82
C ALA A 200 -6.03 -11.94 7.88
N ILE A 201 -5.57 -12.78 8.82
CA ILE A 201 -6.13 -14.14 8.98
C ILE A 201 -7.42 -14.20 9.81
N TYR A 202 -7.91 -13.09 10.37
CA TYR A 202 -9.25 -13.03 10.95
C TYR A 202 -10.30 -13.10 9.84
N GLU A 203 -11.32 -13.94 10.02
CA GLU A 203 -12.33 -14.28 8.99
C GLU A 203 -13.09 -13.07 8.45
N GLU A 204 -13.25 -12.03 9.26
CA GLU A 204 -14.02 -10.83 8.96
C GLU A 204 -13.19 -9.75 8.24
N VAL A 205 -11.87 -9.93 8.15
CA VAL A 205 -10.94 -8.99 7.50
C VAL A 205 -10.68 -9.46 6.07
N ILE A 206 -10.79 -8.54 5.12
CA ILE A 206 -10.49 -8.84 3.72
C ILE A 206 -8.98 -9.05 3.57
N SER A 207 -8.59 -10.30 3.36
CA SER A 207 -7.21 -10.74 3.32
C SER A 207 -6.66 -10.78 1.89
N ILE A 208 -5.57 -10.05 1.68
CA ILE A 208 -4.99 -9.84 0.35
C ILE A 208 -3.63 -10.51 0.21
N THR A 209 -3.50 -11.31 -0.84
CA THR A 209 -2.22 -11.89 -1.28
C THR A 209 -1.67 -11.18 -2.52
N SER A 210 -0.42 -11.48 -2.86
CA SER A 210 0.33 -10.81 -3.94
C SER A 210 0.48 -11.71 -5.16
N VAL A 211 0.41 -11.10 -6.35
CA VAL A 211 0.76 -11.69 -7.64
C VAL A 211 1.73 -10.81 -8.44
N ASP A 212 2.46 -11.44 -9.35
CA ASP A 212 3.28 -10.79 -10.37
C ASP A 212 2.49 -10.43 -11.65
N GLU A 213 3.17 -9.84 -12.63
CA GLU A 213 2.59 -9.41 -13.91
C GLU A 213 2.03 -10.57 -14.76
N ASP A 214 2.55 -11.78 -14.55
CA ASP A 214 2.08 -13.02 -15.17
C ASP A 214 0.91 -13.66 -14.39
N LEU A 215 0.43 -12.98 -13.34
CA LEU A 215 -0.60 -13.43 -12.40
C LEU A 215 -0.22 -14.70 -11.64
N ASN A 216 1.08 -14.97 -11.50
CA ASN A 216 1.54 -16.00 -10.58
C ASN A 216 1.58 -15.43 -9.17
N ARG A 217 1.09 -16.21 -8.21
CA ARG A 217 1.23 -15.88 -6.79
C ARG A 217 2.69 -15.69 -6.41
N SER A 218 2.97 -14.56 -5.77
CA SER A 218 4.29 -14.21 -5.28
C SER A 218 4.87 -15.27 -4.34
N SER A 219 6.14 -15.61 -4.56
CA SER A 219 6.82 -16.66 -3.79
C SER A 219 6.94 -16.30 -2.29
N PHE A 220 7.05 -15.00 -1.97
CA PHE A 220 7.15 -14.50 -0.60
C PHE A 220 5.82 -14.47 0.15
N ALA A 221 4.67 -14.45 -0.54
CA ALA A 221 3.38 -14.28 0.13
C ALA A 221 3.11 -15.44 1.10
N SER A 222 2.31 -15.24 2.13
CA SER A 222 1.77 -16.30 3.00
C SER A 222 0.63 -17.07 2.29
N LYS A 223 0.24 -18.22 2.84
CA LYS A 223 -0.87 -19.06 2.29
C LYS A 223 -2.01 -19.16 3.30
N HIS A 224 -3.18 -19.57 2.79
CA HIS A 224 -4.42 -19.80 3.55
C HIS A 224 -5.07 -18.52 4.07
N ASN A 225 -6.39 -18.56 4.27
CA ASN A 225 -7.23 -17.41 4.68
C ASN A 225 -7.01 -16.19 3.76
N ILE A 226 -7.05 -16.42 2.45
CA ILE A 226 -6.92 -15.39 1.42
C ILE A 226 -8.29 -15.18 0.79
N ASP A 227 -8.72 -13.93 0.70
CA ASP A 227 -9.96 -13.56 0.02
C ASP A 227 -9.73 -13.18 -1.42
N TYR A 228 -8.68 -12.41 -1.70
CA TYR A 228 -8.33 -11.97 -3.05
C TYR A 228 -6.82 -11.91 -3.28
N ALA A 229 -6.41 -12.09 -4.53
CA ALA A 229 -5.08 -11.83 -5.02
C ALA A 229 -5.03 -10.50 -5.75
N MET A 230 -3.99 -9.70 -5.51
CA MET A 230 -3.83 -8.39 -6.15
C MET A 230 -2.36 -8.15 -6.56
N PRO A 231 -2.12 -7.24 -7.54
CA PRO A 231 -0.77 -6.87 -7.96
C PRO A 231 0.13 -6.42 -6.81
N GLY A 232 1.27 -7.08 -6.61
CA GLY A 232 2.19 -6.73 -5.52
C GLY A 232 3.67 -6.91 -5.84
N GLU A 233 4.05 -7.26 -7.07
CA GLU A 233 5.45 -7.30 -7.52
C GLU A 233 5.72 -6.26 -8.62
N ASN A 234 6.92 -5.69 -8.61
CA ASN A 234 7.38 -4.65 -9.52
C ASN A 234 6.40 -3.47 -9.61
N ILE A 235 5.92 -3.00 -8.46
CA ILE A 235 4.96 -1.89 -8.37
C ILE A 235 5.71 -0.57 -8.32
N TYR A 236 5.60 0.21 -9.40
CA TYR A 236 6.16 1.57 -9.47
C TYR A 236 5.21 2.60 -8.87
N THR A 237 5.63 3.30 -7.82
CA THR A 237 4.79 4.28 -7.10
C THR A 237 5.64 5.36 -6.42
N THR A 238 4.98 6.33 -5.77
CA THR A 238 5.56 7.49 -5.07
C THR A 238 6.55 7.08 -3.97
N ASN A 239 7.61 7.87 -3.77
CA ASN A 239 8.62 7.65 -2.73
C ASN A 239 8.64 8.81 -1.71
N LYS A 240 8.90 8.52 -0.44
CA LYS A 240 8.95 9.53 0.64
C LYS A 240 9.93 10.68 0.41
N ASP A 241 11.01 10.47 -0.34
CA ASP A 241 12.01 11.52 -0.59
C ASP A 241 11.63 12.40 -1.81
N GLY A 242 10.43 12.20 -2.37
CA GLY A 242 10.03 12.68 -3.69
C GLY A 242 10.29 11.63 -4.77
N GLY A 243 9.80 11.85 -5.99
CA GLY A 243 10.00 10.92 -7.09
C GLY A 243 9.36 9.54 -6.86
N TYR A 244 9.86 8.52 -7.54
CA TYR A 244 9.15 7.24 -7.66
C TYR A 244 10.12 6.06 -7.55
N SER A 245 9.64 4.91 -7.08
CA SER A 245 10.45 3.70 -6.87
C SER A 245 9.62 2.43 -7.09
N PHE A 246 10.31 1.33 -7.35
CA PHE A 246 9.70 0.01 -7.43
C PHE A 246 9.65 -0.66 -6.07
N PHE A 247 8.54 -1.34 -5.80
CA PHE A 247 8.31 -2.07 -4.57
C PHE A 247 7.69 -3.45 -4.80
N ASP A 248 7.97 -4.37 -3.87
CA ASP A 248 7.47 -5.75 -3.84
C ASP A 248 6.92 -6.10 -2.46
N GLY A 249 5.75 -6.76 -2.41
CA GLY A 249 5.15 -7.22 -1.16
C GLY A 249 3.64 -7.29 -1.17
N THR A 250 3.07 -8.10 -0.27
CA THR A 250 1.62 -8.15 -0.05
C THR A 250 1.04 -6.81 0.37
N SER A 251 1.84 -5.94 0.98
CA SER A 251 1.51 -4.56 1.31
C SER A 251 1.00 -3.77 0.09
N PHE A 252 1.73 -3.83 -1.02
CA PHE A 252 1.36 -3.11 -2.25
C PHE A 252 0.15 -3.75 -2.93
N ALA A 253 -0.02 -5.07 -2.82
CA ALA A 253 -1.25 -5.76 -3.21
C ALA A 253 -2.46 -5.28 -2.40
N THR A 254 -2.31 -5.11 -1.08
CA THR A 254 -3.35 -4.54 -0.21
C THR A 254 -3.72 -3.11 -0.60
N ALA A 255 -2.75 -2.28 -0.97
CA ALA A 255 -3.02 -0.94 -1.49
C ALA A 255 -3.85 -0.96 -2.78
N HIS A 256 -3.53 -1.84 -3.73
CA HIS A 256 -4.34 -2.02 -4.94
C HIS A 256 -5.77 -2.49 -4.61
N ALA A 257 -5.91 -3.44 -3.67
CA ALA A 257 -7.22 -3.89 -3.19
C ALA A 257 -8.03 -2.72 -2.62
N THR A 258 -7.43 -1.94 -1.72
CA THR A 258 -8.05 -0.77 -1.10
C THR A 258 -8.52 0.23 -2.15
N GLY A 259 -7.69 0.52 -3.17
CA GLY A 259 -8.05 1.40 -4.28
C GLY A 259 -9.30 0.91 -5.03
N ILE A 260 -9.32 -0.36 -5.48
CA ILE A 260 -10.48 -0.93 -6.18
C ILE A 260 -11.72 -1.02 -5.28
N ILE A 261 -11.56 -1.43 -4.02
CA ILE A 261 -12.66 -1.52 -3.06
C ILE A 261 -13.28 -0.14 -2.81
N SER A 262 -12.48 0.94 -2.79
CA SER A 262 -13.02 2.30 -2.65
C SER A 262 -13.92 2.69 -3.82
N ILE A 263 -13.53 2.38 -5.06
CA ILE A 263 -14.34 2.64 -6.26
C ILE A 263 -15.62 1.79 -6.26
N LEU A 264 -15.49 0.50 -5.95
CA LEU A 264 -16.63 -0.41 -5.88
C LEU A 264 -17.61 -0.02 -4.77
N LEU A 265 -17.12 0.49 -3.64
CA LEU A 265 -17.95 0.98 -2.55
C LEU A 265 -18.77 2.21 -2.97
N ASP A 266 -18.16 3.13 -3.70
CA ASP A 266 -18.85 4.31 -4.22
C ASP A 266 -20.01 3.90 -5.17
N TYR A 267 -19.72 3.05 -6.16
CA TYR A 267 -20.74 2.49 -7.04
C TYR A 267 -21.82 1.72 -6.29
N TYR A 268 -21.44 0.88 -5.34
CA TYR A 268 -22.40 0.11 -4.56
C TYR A 268 -23.36 1.05 -3.81
N LYS A 269 -22.85 2.11 -3.18
CA LYS A 269 -23.69 3.11 -2.50
C LYS A 269 -24.62 3.84 -3.45
N GLN A 270 -24.14 4.19 -4.64
CA GLN A 270 -24.98 4.80 -5.67
C GLN A 270 -26.10 3.85 -6.11
N GLU A 271 -25.76 2.60 -6.49
CA GLU A 271 -26.74 1.61 -6.92
C GLU A 271 -27.78 1.30 -5.83
N GLN A 272 -27.36 1.29 -4.56
CA GLN A 272 -28.27 1.13 -3.42
C GLN A 272 -29.23 2.30 -3.25
N ARG A 273 -28.75 3.55 -3.40
CA ARG A 273 -29.58 4.76 -3.33
C ARG A 273 -30.60 4.81 -4.49
N GLU A 274 -30.19 4.44 -5.70
CA GLU A 274 -31.02 4.54 -6.91
C GLU A 274 -31.97 3.35 -7.09
N PHE A 275 -31.51 2.13 -6.85
CA PHE A 275 -32.23 0.90 -7.21
C PHE A 275 -32.62 0.02 -6.01
N LYS A 276 -32.11 0.29 -4.80
CA LYS A 276 -32.40 -0.48 -3.56
C LYS A 276 -32.20 -2.00 -3.72
N LYS A 277 -31.05 -2.41 -4.30
CA LYS A 277 -30.73 -3.82 -4.52
C LYS A 277 -30.53 -4.54 -3.19
N ASN A 278 -30.96 -5.79 -3.06
CA ASN A 278 -30.75 -6.58 -1.83
C ASN A 278 -29.46 -7.42 -1.85
N THR A 279 -28.41 -6.92 -2.52
CA THR A 279 -27.12 -7.61 -2.65
C THR A 279 -26.19 -7.15 -1.54
N SER A 280 -25.51 -8.08 -0.85
CA SER A 280 -24.49 -7.72 0.14
C SER A 280 -23.26 -7.11 -0.54
N PHE A 281 -22.48 -6.29 0.16
CA PHE A 281 -21.25 -5.74 -0.41
C PHE A 281 -20.21 -6.84 -0.71
N GLU A 282 -20.18 -7.91 0.09
CA GLU A 282 -19.32 -9.07 -0.16
C GLU A 282 -19.66 -9.76 -1.48
N ASP A 283 -20.95 -10.00 -1.75
CA ASP A 283 -21.40 -10.55 -3.04
C ASP A 283 -21.14 -9.58 -4.19
N TYR A 284 -21.17 -8.27 -3.92
CA TYR A 284 -20.82 -7.25 -4.89
C TYR A 284 -19.33 -7.32 -5.27
N LEU A 285 -18.43 -7.48 -4.30
CA LEU A 285 -17.00 -7.69 -4.57
C LEU A 285 -16.74 -8.98 -5.37
N LYS A 286 -17.38 -10.09 -4.98
CA LYS A 286 -17.29 -11.37 -5.72
C LYS A 286 -17.81 -11.26 -7.16
N ALA A 287 -18.79 -10.38 -7.41
CA ALA A 287 -19.27 -10.14 -8.76
C ALA A 287 -18.26 -9.37 -9.63
N HIS A 288 -17.35 -8.63 -8.98
CA HIS A 288 -16.26 -7.83 -9.56
C HIS A 288 -14.90 -8.48 -9.33
N SER A 289 -14.85 -9.81 -9.31
CA SER A 289 -13.61 -10.57 -9.36
C SER A 289 -13.61 -11.55 -10.51
N PHE A 290 -12.42 -11.84 -11.04
CA PHE A 290 -12.19 -12.88 -12.02
C PHE A 290 -11.21 -13.91 -11.49
N SER A 291 -11.35 -15.16 -11.93
CA SER A 291 -10.50 -16.26 -11.50
C SER A 291 -10.19 -17.19 -12.68
N ASN A 292 -9.07 -17.92 -12.57
CA ASN A 292 -8.68 -18.95 -13.53
C ASN A 292 -8.95 -20.34 -12.93
N ASN A 293 -9.40 -21.29 -13.75
CA ASN A 293 -9.67 -22.68 -13.34
C ASN A 293 -8.44 -23.38 -12.74
N ASP A 294 -7.23 -22.95 -13.11
CA ASP A 294 -5.97 -23.51 -12.58
C ASP A 294 -5.57 -22.90 -11.23
N TRP A 295 -6.24 -21.83 -10.78
CA TRP A 295 -5.94 -21.16 -9.52
C TRP A 295 -6.54 -21.90 -8.33
N LYS A 296 -5.68 -22.18 -7.35
CA LYS A 296 -6.11 -22.79 -6.11
C LYS A 296 -6.68 -21.73 -5.18
N PHE A 297 -7.84 -21.99 -4.60
CA PHE A 297 -8.45 -21.12 -3.60
C PHE A 297 -7.50 -20.74 -2.46
N SER A 298 -6.65 -21.67 -2.00
CA SER A 298 -5.66 -21.43 -0.94
C SER A 298 -4.55 -20.43 -1.31
N ASP A 299 -4.41 -20.12 -2.59
CA ASP A 299 -3.37 -19.27 -3.17
C ASP A 299 -3.92 -17.96 -3.75
N TYR A 300 -5.20 -17.92 -4.15
CA TYR A 300 -5.81 -16.77 -4.84
C TYR A 300 -7.17 -16.32 -4.27
N GLY A 301 -7.73 -17.04 -3.30
CA GLY A 301 -9.08 -16.79 -2.80
C GLY A 301 -10.12 -16.82 -3.92
N MET A 302 -10.93 -15.78 -4.01
CA MET A 302 -11.95 -15.54 -5.03
C MET A 302 -11.38 -15.00 -6.36
N GLY A 303 -10.05 -14.91 -6.48
CA GLY A 303 -9.35 -14.41 -7.64
C GLY A 303 -8.92 -12.95 -7.48
N ILE A 304 -8.90 -12.21 -8.59
CA ILE A 304 -8.44 -10.83 -8.65
C ILE A 304 -9.63 -9.89 -8.76
N LEU A 305 -9.70 -8.87 -7.91
CA LEU A 305 -10.71 -7.81 -8.01
C LEU A 305 -10.41 -6.92 -9.22
N ASN A 306 -11.43 -6.55 -10.00
CA ASN A 306 -11.31 -5.57 -11.07
C ASN A 306 -12.65 -4.88 -11.34
N LEU A 307 -12.65 -3.80 -12.12
CA LEU A 307 -13.90 -3.13 -12.49
C LEU A 307 -14.55 -3.70 -13.76
N ARG A 308 -13.97 -4.73 -14.39
CA ARG A 308 -14.60 -5.35 -15.56
C ARG A 308 -15.86 -6.10 -15.11
N LYS A 309 -17.03 -5.58 -15.50
CA LYS A 309 -18.19 -6.43 -15.71
C LYS A 309 -17.84 -7.33 -16.88
N GLU A 310 -17.37 -8.55 -16.64
CA GLU A 310 -17.35 -9.55 -17.70
C GLU A 310 -18.78 -9.62 -18.28
N ASP A 311 -18.90 -9.53 -19.60
CA ASP A 311 -20.11 -9.92 -20.32
C ASP A 311 -20.35 -11.41 -20.02
N ARG A 312 -21.05 -11.69 -18.92
CA ARG A 312 -21.42 -13.05 -18.50
C ARG A 312 -22.56 -13.59 -19.36
#